data_AF-A0A5N5LSL6-F1
#
_entry.id   AF-A0A5N5LSL6-F1
#
_cell.length_a   1.000
_cell.length_b   1.000
_cell.length_c   1.000
_cell.angle_alpha   90.00
_cell.angle_beta   90.00
_cell.angle_gamma   90.00
#
_symmetry.space_group_name_H-M   'P 1'
#
loop_
_entity.id
_entity.type
_entity.pdbx_description
1 polymer ?
#
loop_
_entity_poly.entity_id
_entity_poly.type
_entity_poly.pdbx_seq_one_letter_code
_entity_poly.pdbx_strand_id
1 'polypeptide(L)'
;MIIMKAALVSLVIGACIANARSNSSVLFSGGTVIAWDDLTEDLQLIRNGSVLVTGDSIAAVVSGAYNGTLPTDTEVIDITGDIITPGFIDTHRHGWQTAYKTIASNTTLSQYLLRYGEFASDGLWTPEQVYISQLAGLYEALNAGVTTMLDHAHNTWSNETTQAGLDATLDSGARVVWCPAIHNVTNFTFADQIAKFKSLAEGDLFADTPVTLGLAYDGFNPGSPEQTAQVVELALKYKPAVITTHTLQGVWGANNSPEDLQNLGILNTSIPIVFSHGSFLSPTGAQLLRGANQFVSITPESEMHYGHDHPHSHLIQDQAALGVDTHFTYSTDVLTQARIWLQSVRQTLYRAVLDTWQVPSTNPMSVVQAFLLATRQGGLALRRPDLGVIREGAKADVVVWNGRSPGMLGWVDPVAAVILHANVGDIKHVMVNGVFQKRSGSLTVENYPEIQERFLKAARDIQEVFRNIPYPATEGEYFTFGWRLQPTMRVDVERGEGDGYGEVYV
;
A
#
# COMPACT_ATOMS: atom_id res chain seq x y z
N MET A 1 -31.28 -25.81 46.01
CA MET A 1 -31.49 -26.55 44.75
C MET A 1 -32.04 -25.57 43.70
N ILE A 2 -31.19 -24.70 43.15
CA ILE A 2 -31.46 -23.93 41.93
C ILE A 2 -30.12 -23.84 41.19
N ILE A 3 -30.16 -24.25 39.93
CA ILE A 3 -29.02 -24.60 39.07
C ILE A 3 -28.49 -23.33 38.39
N MET A 4 -27.19 -23.09 38.53
CA MET A 4 -26.44 -22.06 37.81
C MET A 4 -26.06 -22.62 36.44
N LYS A 5 -26.65 -22.10 35.36
CA LYS A 5 -26.24 -22.41 33.98
C LYS A 5 -25.05 -21.50 33.64
N ALA A 6 -23.86 -22.09 33.58
CA ALA A 6 -22.70 -21.50 32.94
C ALA A 6 -22.87 -21.58 31.41
N ALA A 7 -22.77 -20.43 30.74
CA ALA A 7 -22.69 -20.38 29.29
C ALA A 7 -21.26 -20.74 28.87
N LEU A 8 -21.10 -21.86 28.16
CA LEU A 8 -19.87 -22.19 27.44
C LEU A 8 -19.73 -21.20 26.27
N VAL A 9 -18.70 -20.35 26.33
CA VAL A 9 -18.15 -19.68 25.16
C VAL A 9 -17.42 -20.77 24.37
N SER A 10 -17.95 -21.12 23.19
CA SER A 10 -17.30 -22.06 22.28
C SER A 10 -16.15 -21.34 21.60
N LEU A 11 -14.93 -21.77 21.92
CA LEU A 11 -13.71 -21.43 21.20
C LEU A 11 -13.83 -22.05 19.80
N VAL A 12 -14.15 -21.24 18.78
CA VAL A 12 -13.98 -21.65 17.39
C VAL A 12 -12.49 -21.55 17.12
N ILE A 13 -11.79 -22.66 17.35
CA ILE A 13 -10.45 -22.85 16.83
C ILE A 13 -10.63 -23.02 15.32
N GLY A 14 -10.43 -21.93 14.58
CA GLY A 14 -10.17 -22.02 13.15
C GLY A 14 -8.96 -22.91 12.99
N ALA A 15 -9.18 -24.11 12.46
CA ALA A 15 -8.08 -24.99 12.09
C ALA A 15 -7.30 -24.28 10.99
N CYS A 16 -6.19 -23.63 11.35
CA CYS A 16 -5.12 -23.34 10.42
C CYS A 16 -4.66 -24.69 9.87
N ILE A 17 -5.23 -25.10 8.74
CA ILE A 17 -4.61 -26.12 7.93
C ILE A 17 -3.32 -25.48 7.47
N ALA A 18 -2.22 -25.82 8.16
CA ALA A 18 -0.90 -25.68 7.59
C ALA A 18 -0.96 -26.36 6.23
N ASN A 19 -0.99 -25.55 5.16
CA ASN A 19 -0.90 -26.04 3.80
C ASN A 19 0.44 -26.77 3.72
N ALA A 20 0.39 -28.09 3.87
CA ALA A 20 1.49 -28.94 3.48
C ALA A 20 1.85 -28.52 2.06
N ARG A 21 3.08 -28.03 1.85
CA ARG A 21 3.61 -27.66 0.54
C ARG A 21 3.47 -28.87 -0.36
N SER A 22 2.35 -28.98 -1.09
CA SER A 22 2.36 -29.73 -2.32
C SER A 22 3.33 -28.98 -3.21
N ASN A 23 4.20 -29.69 -3.92
CA ASN A 23 4.99 -29.15 -5.02
C ASN A 23 4.03 -28.76 -6.16
N SER A 24 3.12 -27.82 -5.89
CA SER A 24 2.18 -27.32 -6.86
C SER A 24 2.95 -26.51 -7.87
N SER A 25 2.65 -26.78 -9.13
CA SER A 25 3.23 -26.14 -10.28
C SER A 25 2.09 -25.65 -11.14
N VAL A 26 2.22 -24.43 -11.65
CA VAL A 26 1.21 -23.80 -12.51
C VAL A 26 1.89 -23.24 -13.73
N LEU A 27 1.43 -23.63 -14.91
CA LEU A 27 1.85 -23.08 -16.19
C LEU A 27 0.76 -22.15 -16.73
N PHE A 28 1.00 -20.85 -16.74
CA PHE A 28 0.21 -19.90 -17.51
C PHE A 28 0.68 -19.95 -18.96
N SER A 29 -0.24 -20.15 -19.92
CA SER A 29 0.10 -20.37 -21.33
C SER A 29 -0.66 -19.44 -22.27
N GLY A 30 0.04 -18.90 -23.29
CA GLY A 30 -0.55 -18.20 -24.43
C GLY A 30 -0.79 -16.69 -24.24
N GLY A 31 -0.46 -16.13 -23.08
CA GLY A 31 -0.72 -14.73 -22.74
C GLY A 31 0.31 -13.76 -23.28
N THR A 32 0.04 -12.46 -23.15
CA THR A 32 1.10 -11.44 -23.26
C THR A 32 1.73 -11.22 -21.89
N VAL A 33 3.02 -11.52 -21.77
CA VAL A 33 3.78 -11.36 -20.53
C VAL A 33 4.49 -10.00 -20.54
N ILE A 34 4.23 -9.18 -19.52
CA ILE A 34 5.07 -8.01 -19.22
C ILE A 34 6.19 -8.49 -18.30
N ALA A 35 7.29 -8.94 -18.90
CA ALA A 35 8.46 -9.48 -18.21
C ALA A 35 9.50 -8.40 -17.89
N TRP A 36 10.51 -8.75 -17.09
CA TRP A 36 11.65 -7.90 -16.77
C TRP A 36 12.93 -8.52 -17.33
N ASP A 37 13.74 -7.70 -18.01
CA ASP A 37 15.06 -8.10 -18.49
C ASP A 37 16.15 -7.45 -17.65
N ASP A 38 16.86 -8.26 -16.85
CA ASP A 38 17.94 -7.78 -15.98
C ASP A 38 19.15 -7.23 -16.77
N LEU A 39 19.32 -7.60 -18.05
CA LEU A 39 20.45 -7.11 -18.85
C LEU A 39 20.22 -5.69 -19.34
N THR A 40 18.98 -5.36 -19.68
CA THR A 40 18.60 -4.03 -20.18
C THR A 40 18.05 -3.12 -19.09
N GLU A 41 17.72 -3.68 -17.91
CA GLU A 41 17.03 -3.00 -16.81
C GLU A 41 15.70 -2.35 -17.27
N ASP A 42 14.99 -3.04 -18.17
CA ASP A 42 13.73 -2.56 -18.76
C ASP A 42 12.70 -3.69 -18.94
N LEU A 43 11.48 -3.32 -19.30
CA LEU A 43 10.40 -4.23 -19.60
C LEU A 43 10.65 -4.99 -20.91
N GLN A 44 10.48 -6.32 -20.85
CA GLN A 44 10.44 -7.17 -22.03
C GLN A 44 9.00 -7.64 -22.28
N LEU A 45 8.45 -7.26 -23.44
CA LEU A 45 7.09 -7.67 -23.83
C LEU A 45 7.11 -8.97 -24.63
N ILE A 46 6.70 -10.07 -24.01
CA ILE A 46 6.66 -11.39 -24.64
C ILE A 46 5.23 -11.70 -25.09
N ARG A 47 5.02 -11.75 -26.41
CA ARG A 47 3.71 -12.12 -26.99
C ARG A 47 3.58 -13.63 -27.06
N ASN A 48 2.38 -14.13 -26.79
CA ASN A 48 2.09 -15.57 -26.79
C ASN A 48 3.10 -16.34 -25.92
N GLY A 49 3.40 -15.81 -24.74
CA GLY A 49 4.37 -16.36 -23.81
C GLY A 49 3.76 -17.34 -22.82
N SER A 50 4.63 -18.08 -22.15
CA SER A 50 4.29 -18.96 -21.03
C SER A 50 5.12 -18.61 -19.80
N VAL A 51 4.49 -18.70 -18.63
CA VAL A 51 5.12 -18.51 -17.32
C VAL A 51 4.88 -19.76 -16.48
N LEU A 52 5.96 -20.46 -16.11
CA LEU A 52 5.92 -21.60 -15.22
C LEU A 52 6.24 -21.14 -13.79
N VAL A 53 5.32 -21.39 -12.88
CA VAL A 53 5.52 -21.22 -11.44
C VAL A 53 5.72 -22.59 -10.80
N THR A 54 6.73 -22.73 -9.94
CA THR A 54 6.96 -23.94 -9.15
C THR A 54 7.18 -23.56 -7.69
N GLY A 55 6.35 -24.09 -6.79
CA GLY A 55 6.36 -23.66 -5.39
C GLY A 55 6.09 -22.17 -5.31
N ASP A 56 7.02 -21.40 -4.76
CA ASP A 56 6.85 -19.96 -4.52
C ASP A 56 7.54 -19.04 -5.53
N SER A 57 8.11 -19.60 -6.59
CA SER A 57 9.01 -18.89 -7.51
C SER A 57 8.64 -19.12 -8.97
N ILE A 58 8.95 -18.14 -9.81
CA ILE A 58 8.84 -18.24 -11.27
C ILE A 58 10.02 -19.08 -11.76
N ALA A 59 9.72 -20.30 -12.23
CA ALA A 59 10.71 -21.27 -12.69
C ALA A 59 11.11 -21.06 -14.14
N ALA A 60 10.24 -20.51 -14.99
CA ALA A 60 10.57 -20.17 -16.37
C ALA A 60 9.64 -19.09 -16.93
N VAL A 61 10.19 -18.26 -17.83
CA VAL A 61 9.44 -17.33 -18.67
C VAL A 61 9.91 -17.53 -20.11
N VAL A 62 9.02 -17.92 -21.00
CA VAL A 62 9.39 -18.28 -22.38
C VAL A 62 8.45 -17.64 -23.42
N SER A 63 8.98 -17.42 -24.62
CA SER A 63 8.19 -17.06 -25.79
C SER A 63 7.60 -18.33 -26.42
N GLY A 64 6.30 -18.31 -26.75
CA GLY A 64 5.59 -19.47 -27.25
C GLY A 64 5.20 -20.45 -26.15
N ALA A 65 4.85 -21.67 -26.57
CA ALA A 65 4.52 -22.75 -25.66
C ALA A 65 5.77 -23.24 -24.91
N TYR A 66 5.63 -23.51 -23.61
CA TYR A 66 6.67 -24.19 -22.84
C TYR A 66 6.91 -25.61 -23.39
N ASN A 67 8.16 -25.90 -23.74
CA ASN A 67 8.59 -27.15 -24.37
C ASN A 67 9.50 -28.01 -23.48
N GLY A 68 9.75 -27.59 -22.23
CA GLY A 68 10.48 -28.36 -21.24
C GLY A 68 9.62 -29.44 -20.58
N THR A 69 10.24 -30.26 -19.74
CA THR A 69 9.51 -31.20 -18.89
C THR A 69 8.78 -30.43 -17.79
N LEU A 70 7.48 -30.65 -17.67
CA LEU A 70 6.70 -30.09 -16.57
C LEU A 70 6.88 -30.94 -15.31
N PRO A 71 6.95 -30.31 -14.11
CA PRO A 71 6.77 -31.03 -12.86
C PRO A 71 5.48 -31.86 -12.87
N THR A 72 5.48 -32.99 -12.16
CA THR A 72 4.28 -33.82 -11.99
C THR A 72 3.12 -32.97 -11.44
N ASP A 73 1.89 -33.25 -11.90
CA ASP A 73 0.67 -32.54 -11.49
C ASP A 73 0.67 -31.03 -11.75
N THR A 74 1.46 -30.55 -12.72
CA THR A 74 1.41 -29.14 -13.14
C THR A 74 0.03 -28.79 -13.70
N GLU A 75 -0.64 -27.81 -13.09
CA GLU A 75 -1.85 -27.23 -13.62
C GLU A 75 -1.52 -26.32 -14.81
N VAL A 76 -2.20 -26.49 -15.94
CA VAL A 76 -2.04 -25.61 -17.10
C VAL A 76 -3.25 -24.68 -17.21
N ILE A 77 -2.99 -23.38 -17.17
CA ILE A 77 -4.01 -22.32 -17.28
C ILE A 77 -3.81 -21.60 -18.62
N ASP A 78 -4.79 -21.72 -19.50
CA ASP A 78 -4.82 -20.96 -20.75
C ASP A 78 -5.20 -19.51 -20.46
N ILE A 79 -4.28 -18.60 -20.78
CA ILE A 79 -4.44 -17.14 -20.68
C ILE A 79 -4.31 -16.50 -22.07
N THR A 80 -4.67 -17.23 -23.14
CA THR A 80 -4.63 -16.72 -24.51
C THR A 80 -5.49 -15.45 -24.66
N GLY A 81 -4.86 -14.37 -25.12
CA GLY A 81 -5.50 -13.07 -25.27
C GLY A 81 -5.60 -12.25 -23.98
N ASP A 82 -5.12 -12.77 -22.85
CA ASP A 82 -4.96 -12.04 -21.59
C ASP A 82 -3.54 -11.46 -21.46
N ILE A 83 -3.36 -10.60 -20.45
CA ILE A 83 -2.07 -10.01 -20.09
C ILE A 83 -1.68 -10.53 -18.71
N ILE A 84 -0.42 -10.93 -18.52
CA ILE A 84 0.13 -11.28 -17.20
C ILE A 84 1.22 -10.27 -16.81
N THR A 85 1.12 -9.75 -15.59
CA THR A 85 2.03 -8.75 -15.01
C THR A 85 2.53 -9.22 -13.65
N PRO A 86 3.63 -8.64 -13.13
CA PRO A 86 3.92 -8.74 -11.70
C PRO A 86 2.73 -8.20 -10.90
N GLY A 87 2.59 -8.66 -9.66
CA GLY A 87 1.69 -8.04 -8.71
C GLY A 87 2.10 -6.60 -8.39
N PHE A 88 1.10 -5.75 -8.13
CA PHE A 88 1.38 -4.40 -7.66
C PHE A 88 1.91 -4.41 -6.24
N ILE A 89 2.74 -3.41 -5.94
CA ILE A 89 3.37 -3.23 -4.64
C ILE A 89 2.89 -1.92 -4.06
N ASP A 90 2.18 -2.01 -2.94
CA ASP A 90 1.71 -0.87 -2.16
C ASP A 90 2.74 -0.57 -1.06
N THR A 91 3.55 0.47 -1.25
CA THR A 91 4.64 0.81 -0.33
C THR A 91 4.22 1.70 0.82
N HIS A 92 2.93 2.01 0.99
CA HIS A 92 2.45 2.69 2.18
C HIS A 92 0.94 2.50 2.35
N ARG A 93 0.53 1.87 3.45
CA ARG A 93 -0.86 1.58 3.78
C ARG A 93 -1.11 1.66 5.28
N HIS A 94 -2.37 1.95 5.63
CA HIS A 94 -2.93 1.76 6.96
C HIS A 94 -4.10 0.77 6.91
N GLY A 95 -3.82 -0.52 7.13
CA GLY A 95 -4.80 -1.58 6.88
C GLY A 95 -6.03 -1.54 7.80
N TRP A 96 -5.83 -1.24 9.08
CA TRP A 96 -6.90 -1.31 10.08
C TRP A 96 -7.99 -0.24 9.89
N GLN A 97 -7.72 0.83 9.13
CA GLN A 97 -8.67 1.92 8.93
C GLN A 97 -9.78 1.61 7.93
N THR A 98 -9.77 0.44 7.28
CA THR A 98 -10.77 -0.02 6.30
C THR A 98 -12.22 0.18 6.77
N ALA A 99 -12.52 -0.03 8.05
CA ALA A 99 -13.87 0.10 8.59
C ALA A 99 -14.40 1.56 8.64
N TYR A 100 -13.54 2.57 8.44
CA TYR A 100 -13.95 3.97 8.25
C TYR A 100 -14.50 4.27 6.85
N LYS A 101 -14.63 3.28 5.97
CA LYS A 101 -15.11 3.50 4.60
C LYS A 101 -16.34 4.41 4.58
N THR A 102 -16.27 5.45 3.74
CA THR A 102 -17.32 6.44 3.44
C THR A 102 -17.67 7.48 4.51
N ILE A 103 -17.07 7.47 5.70
CA ILE A 103 -17.40 8.47 6.75
C ILE A 103 -16.50 9.72 6.77
N ALA A 104 -15.60 9.85 5.81
CA ALA A 104 -14.59 10.92 5.76
C ALA A 104 -14.35 11.48 4.35
N SER A 105 -15.29 11.33 3.42
CA SER A 105 -15.13 11.64 1.99
C SER A 105 -14.80 13.10 1.64
N ASN A 106 -14.75 14.03 2.59
CA ASN A 106 -14.41 15.45 2.37
C ASN A 106 -13.45 15.95 3.44
N THR A 107 -12.53 15.10 3.90
CA THR A 107 -11.68 15.35 5.07
C THR A 107 -10.33 15.89 4.62
N THR A 108 -9.86 16.97 5.25
CA THR A 108 -8.48 17.47 5.08
C THR A 108 -7.50 16.72 5.96
N LEU A 109 -6.19 16.80 5.70
CA LEU A 109 -5.19 16.13 6.55
C LEU A 109 -5.30 16.54 8.02
N SER A 110 -5.57 17.83 8.27
CA SER A 110 -5.75 18.35 9.63
C SER A 110 -6.92 17.68 10.35
N GLN A 111 -8.05 17.50 9.66
CA GLN A 111 -9.22 16.82 10.20
C GLN A 111 -8.96 15.32 10.36
N TYR A 112 -8.21 14.71 9.44
CA TYR A 112 -7.77 13.33 9.54
C TYR A 112 -6.99 13.07 10.83
N LEU A 113 -5.92 13.82 11.06
CA LEU A 113 -5.05 13.67 12.23
C LEU A 113 -5.80 13.84 13.55
N LEU A 114 -6.74 14.80 13.59
CA LEU A 114 -7.50 15.12 14.80
C LEU A 114 -8.69 14.19 15.07
N ARG A 115 -9.17 13.45 14.07
CA ARG A 115 -10.42 12.69 14.19
C ARG A 115 -10.32 11.20 13.85
N TYR A 116 -9.39 10.80 12.99
CA TYR A 116 -9.33 9.44 12.44
C TYR A 116 -7.96 8.76 12.56
N GLY A 117 -6.89 9.53 12.79
CA GLY A 117 -5.53 9.01 13.01
C GLY A 117 -5.40 8.18 14.29
N GLU A 118 -4.21 7.61 14.56
CA GLU A 118 -4.02 6.70 15.69
C GLU A 118 -4.35 7.33 17.04
N PHE A 119 -3.98 8.58 17.26
CA PHE A 119 -4.17 9.24 18.55
C PHE A 119 -5.64 9.52 18.86
N ALA A 120 -6.43 9.85 17.83
CA ALA A 120 -7.87 10.05 17.97
C ALA A 120 -8.62 8.72 18.17
N SER A 121 -8.01 7.61 17.75
CA SER A 121 -8.61 6.28 17.75
C SER A 121 -8.29 5.45 19.00
N ASP A 122 -7.30 5.90 19.79
CA ASP A 122 -6.89 5.25 21.03
C ASP A 122 -8.07 5.07 22.00
N GLY A 123 -8.29 3.82 22.44
CA GLY A 123 -9.37 3.45 23.35
C GLY A 123 -10.75 3.32 22.72
N LEU A 124 -10.92 3.59 21.42
CA LEU A 124 -12.22 3.49 20.72
C LEU A 124 -12.40 2.17 19.95
N TRP A 125 -11.33 1.43 19.75
CA TRP A 125 -11.32 0.20 18.96
C TRP A 125 -11.13 -1.05 19.82
N THR A 126 -11.94 -2.07 19.55
CA THR A 126 -11.73 -3.41 20.10
C THR A 126 -10.76 -4.22 19.25
N PRO A 127 -10.03 -5.21 19.83
CA PRO A 127 -9.17 -6.11 19.05
C PRO A 127 -9.90 -6.81 17.89
N GLU A 128 -11.14 -7.26 18.09
CA GLU A 128 -11.93 -7.89 17.01
C GLU A 128 -12.21 -6.92 15.86
N GLN A 129 -12.52 -5.65 16.15
CA GLN A 129 -12.71 -4.63 15.10
C GLN A 129 -11.41 -4.38 14.34
N VAL A 130 -10.26 -4.31 15.03
CA VAL A 130 -8.95 -4.18 14.39
C VAL A 130 -8.68 -5.38 13.48
N TYR A 131 -8.84 -6.60 13.99
CA TYR A 131 -8.62 -7.84 13.22
C TYR A 131 -9.45 -7.85 11.94
N ILE A 132 -10.78 -7.70 12.06
CA ILE A 132 -11.66 -7.87 10.90
C ILE A 132 -11.52 -6.71 9.91
N SER A 133 -11.21 -5.50 10.38
CA SER A 133 -10.98 -4.34 9.52
C SER A 133 -9.69 -4.48 8.72
N GLN A 134 -8.59 -4.86 9.38
CA GLN A 134 -7.31 -5.17 8.73
C GLN A 134 -7.48 -6.27 7.69
N LEU A 135 -8.10 -7.40 8.07
CA LEU A 135 -8.28 -8.57 7.21
C LEU A 135 -9.09 -8.22 5.95
N ALA A 136 -10.21 -7.51 6.11
CA ALA A 136 -11.04 -7.08 5.00
C ALA A 136 -10.29 -6.14 4.03
N GLY A 137 -9.50 -5.20 4.56
CA GLY A 137 -8.68 -4.28 3.75
C GLY A 137 -7.59 -4.99 2.95
N LEU A 138 -6.94 -6.01 3.53
CA LEU A 138 -5.94 -6.83 2.84
C LEU A 138 -6.58 -7.67 1.73
N TYR A 139 -7.78 -8.24 1.96
CA TYR A 139 -8.52 -8.93 0.90
C TYR A 139 -8.99 -8.00 -0.22
N GLU A 140 -9.34 -6.76 0.09
CA GLU A 140 -9.65 -5.75 -0.92
C GLU A 140 -8.42 -5.45 -1.80
N ALA A 141 -7.24 -5.32 -1.18
CA ALA A 141 -5.96 -5.12 -1.89
C ALA A 141 -5.64 -6.29 -2.82
N LEU A 142 -5.75 -7.52 -2.31
CA LEU A 142 -5.54 -8.75 -3.09
C LEU A 142 -6.53 -8.83 -4.25
N ASN A 143 -7.79 -8.46 -4.05
CA ASN A 143 -8.78 -8.41 -5.12
C ASN A 143 -8.41 -7.38 -6.21
N ALA A 144 -7.74 -6.30 -5.82
CA ALA A 144 -7.21 -5.24 -6.67
C ALA A 144 -5.83 -5.54 -7.30
N GLY A 145 -5.28 -6.74 -7.13
CA GLY A 145 -3.99 -7.14 -7.71
C GLY A 145 -2.76 -6.62 -6.98
N VAL A 146 -2.94 -6.10 -5.75
CA VAL A 146 -1.84 -5.75 -4.86
C VAL A 146 -1.38 -7.02 -4.15
N THR A 147 -0.19 -7.50 -4.47
CA THR A 147 0.36 -8.73 -3.88
C THR A 147 1.25 -8.46 -2.67
N THR A 148 1.89 -7.29 -2.65
CA THR A 148 2.83 -6.86 -1.59
C THR A 148 2.38 -5.55 -0.97
N MET A 149 2.40 -5.45 0.35
CA MET A 149 2.04 -4.25 1.11
C MET A 149 3.09 -3.93 2.18
N LEU A 150 3.46 -2.65 2.32
CA LEU A 150 4.14 -2.09 3.49
C LEU A 150 3.10 -1.45 4.39
N ASP A 151 2.75 -2.15 5.48
CA ASP A 151 1.71 -1.72 6.39
C ASP A 151 2.32 -0.92 7.55
N HIS A 152 2.01 0.38 7.59
CA HIS A 152 2.35 1.26 8.70
C HIS A 152 1.28 1.06 9.79
N ALA A 153 1.47 0.00 10.57
CA ALA A 153 0.47 -0.53 11.50
C ALA A 153 0.46 0.24 12.83
N HIS A 154 -0.23 1.38 12.84
CA HIS A 154 -0.42 2.23 14.03
C HIS A 154 -1.70 1.90 14.82
N ASN A 155 -2.25 0.68 14.69
CA ASN A 155 -3.28 0.13 15.59
C ASN A 155 -2.70 -0.45 16.89
N THR A 156 -1.48 -0.08 17.25
CA THR A 156 -0.72 -0.59 18.40
C THR A 156 -1.08 0.16 19.68
N TRP A 157 -2.35 0.13 20.09
CA TRP A 157 -2.84 0.81 21.31
C TRP A 157 -2.81 -0.05 22.57
N SER A 158 -2.65 -1.36 22.41
CA SER A 158 -2.52 -2.38 23.46
C SER A 158 -1.82 -3.62 22.89
N ASN A 159 -1.43 -4.55 23.76
CA ASN A 159 -0.88 -5.83 23.30
C ASN A 159 -1.92 -6.62 22.47
N GLU A 160 -3.20 -6.55 22.82
CA GLU A 160 -4.30 -7.27 22.16
C GLU A 160 -4.63 -6.68 20.79
N THR A 161 -4.67 -5.35 20.65
CA THR A 161 -4.91 -4.69 19.36
C THR A 161 -3.71 -4.86 18.42
N THR A 162 -2.49 -4.84 18.97
CA THR A 162 -1.26 -5.18 18.24
C THR A 162 -1.31 -6.63 17.73
N GLN A 163 -1.70 -7.58 18.59
CA GLN A 163 -1.84 -8.98 18.21
C GLN A 163 -2.93 -9.19 17.15
N ALA A 164 -4.09 -8.57 17.31
CA ALA A 164 -5.18 -8.64 16.35
C ALA A 164 -4.80 -8.16 14.95
N GLY A 165 -4.04 -7.06 14.84
CA GLY A 165 -3.54 -6.58 13.55
C GLY A 165 -2.53 -7.55 12.91
N LEU A 166 -1.66 -8.17 13.71
CA LEU A 166 -0.74 -9.20 13.25
C LEU A 166 -1.46 -10.46 12.79
N ASP A 167 -2.41 -10.97 13.58
CA ASP A 167 -3.17 -12.19 13.26
C ASP A 167 -3.95 -12.01 11.95
N ALA A 168 -4.62 -10.87 11.76
CA ALA A 168 -5.29 -10.54 10.50
C ALA A 168 -4.32 -10.48 9.31
N THR A 169 -3.10 -10.01 9.55
CA THR A 169 -2.07 -9.94 8.51
C THR A 169 -1.59 -11.33 8.12
N LEU A 170 -1.34 -12.22 9.08
CA LEU A 170 -0.95 -13.61 8.86
C LEU A 170 -2.06 -14.42 8.15
N ASP A 171 -3.31 -14.22 8.56
CA ASP A 171 -4.47 -14.93 8.00
C ASP A 171 -4.82 -14.49 6.56
N SER A 172 -4.37 -13.31 6.14
CA SER A 172 -4.75 -12.74 4.84
C SER A 172 -4.18 -13.47 3.62
N GLY A 173 -3.09 -14.23 3.77
CA GLY A 173 -2.35 -14.82 2.66
C GLY A 173 -1.59 -13.82 1.77
N ALA A 174 -1.62 -12.52 2.10
CA ALA A 174 -0.89 -11.48 1.40
C ALA A 174 0.59 -11.44 1.79
N ARG A 175 1.45 -10.90 0.91
CA ARG A 175 2.83 -10.55 1.29
C ARG A 175 2.80 -9.20 1.97
N VAL A 176 3.13 -9.17 3.26
CA VAL A 176 3.07 -7.93 4.06
C VAL A 176 4.37 -7.72 4.82
N VAL A 177 4.96 -6.53 4.68
CA VAL A 177 5.93 -6.03 5.64
C VAL A 177 5.14 -5.30 6.72
N TRP A 178 4.86 -6.01 7.81
CA TRP A 178 4.01 -5.50 8.88
C TRP A 178 4.86 -4.70 9.86
N CYS A 179 4.62 -3.39 9.93
CA CYS A 179 5.43 -2.46 10.71
C CYS A 179 4.63 -1.97 11.91
N PRO A 180 4.68 -2.65 13.08
CA PRO A 180 4.02 -2.15 14.28
C PRO A 180 4.62 -0.80 14.67
N ALA A 181 3.77 0.20 14.86
CA ALA A 181 4.20 1.54 15.25
C ALA A 181 4.64 1.58 16.72
N ILE A 182 5.74 2.28 16.98
CA ILE A 182 6.15 2.68 18.33
C ILE A 182 5.77 4.16 18.53
N HIS A 183 4.85 4.45 19.44
CA HIS A 183 4.29 5.79 19.63
C HIS A 183 3.79 6.02 21.06
N ASN A 184 3.46 7.27 21.41
CA ASN A 184 2.98 7.60 22.75
C ASN A 184 1.44 7.57 22.79
N VAL A 185 0.88 6.48 23.29
CA VAL A 185 -0.57 6.23 23.46
C VAL A 185 -0.91 5.93 24.93
N THR A 186 -2.19 5.92 25.27
CA THR A 186 -2.68 5.91 26.66
C THR A 186 -2.46 4.56 27.35
N ASN A 187 -2.79 3.45 26.67
CA ASN A 187 -2.91 2.13 27.31
C ASN A 187 -1.77 1.15 26.98
N PHE A 188 -0.76 1.58 26.23
CA PHE A 188 0.40 0.77 25.88
C PHE A 188 1.64 1.63 25.92
N THR A 189 2.43 1.50 26.99
CA THR A 189 3.55 2.42 27.20
C THR A 189 4.63 2.20 26.13
N PHE A 190 5.46 3.21 25.90
CA PHE A 190 6.62 3.09 25.01
C PHE A 190 7.50 1.89 25.37
N ALA A 191 7.72 1.64 26.67
CA ALA A 191 8.50 0.50 27.15
C ALA A 191 7.83 -0.85 26.82
N ASP A 192 6.52 -0.94 26.96
CA ASP A 192 5.77 -2.16 26.64
C ASP A 192 5.76 -2.44 25.13
N GLN A 193 5.66 -1.39 24.30
CA GLN A 193 5.78 -1.50 22.84
C GLN A 193 7.17 -1.97 22.41
N ILE A 194 8.23 -1.44 23.02
CA ILE A 194 9.61 -1.92 22.82
C ILE A 194 9.72 -3.40 23.21
N ALA A 195 9.16 -3.80 24.36
CA ALA A 195 9.19 -5.19 24.80
C ALA A 195 8.42 -6.12 23.85
N LYS A 196 7.25 -5.68 23.36
CA LYS A 196 6.46 -6.42 22.36
C LYS A 196 7.23 -6.57 21.05
N PHE A 197 7.85 -5.51 20.54
CA PHE A 197 8.67 -5.57 19.33
C PHE A 197 9.80 -6.59 19.48
N LYS A 198 10.54 -6.56 20.61
CA LYS A 198 11.61 -7.54 20.89
C LYS A 198 11.08 -8.98 20.87
N SER A 199 9.95 -9.22 21.53
CA SER A 199 9.29 -10.54 21.55
C SER A 199 8.93 -11.02 20.14
N LEU A 200 8.38 -10.14 19.29
CA LEU A 200 8.07 -10.46 17.91
C LEU A 200 9.33 -10.75 17.07
N ALA A 201 10.40 -9.98 17.27
CA ALA A 201 11.65 -10.12 16.53
C ALA A 201 12.47 -11.36 16.94
N GLU A 202 12.29 -11.85 18.18
CA GLU A 202 12.96 -13.03 18.71
C GLU A 202 12.15 -14.32 18.48
N GLY A 203 10.87 -14.20 18.12
CA GLY A 203 9.99 -15.32 17.80
C GLY A 203 10.14 -15.85 16.37
N ASP A 204 9.44 -16.95 16.09
CA ASP A 204 9.41 -17.64 14.80
C ASP A 204 8.07 -17.47 14.05
N LEU A 205 7.21 -16.55 14.51
CA LEU A 205 5.86 -16.31 13.97
C LEU A 205 5.81 -16.04 12.47
N PHE A 206 6.88 -15.49 11.91
CA PHE A 206 6.99 -15.14 10.49
C PHE A 206 7.58 -16.26 9.62
N ALA A 207 8.08 -17.34 10.25
CA ALA A 207 8.68 -18.46 9.55
C ALA A 207 7.67 -19.12 8.61
N ASP A 208 8.11 -19.42 7.38
CA ASP A 208 7.28 -20.03 6.33
C ASP A 208 6.03 -19.23 5.91
N THR A 209 5.93 -17.96 6.29
CA THR A 209 4.87 -17.03 5.82
C THR A 209 5.44 -16.00 4.84
N PRO A 210 4.62 -15.38 3.98
CA PRO A 210 5.03 -14.23 3.18
C PRO A 210 5.04 -12.91 3.99
N VAL A 211 4.74 -12.95 5.30
CA VAL A 211 4.75 -11.79 6.20
C VAL A 211 6.13 -11.62 6.82
N THR A 212 6.59 -10.38 6.95
CA THR A 212 7.85 -10.03 7.60
C THR A 212 7.67 -8.89 8.59
N LEU A 213 8.49 -8.87 9.65
CA LEU A 213 8.47 -7.81 10.65
C LEU A 213 9.25 -6.58 10.16
N GLY A 214 8.55 -5.46 9.98
CA GLY A 214 9.14 -4.14 9.84
C GLY A 214 9.04 -3.33 11.14
N LEU A 215 9.28 -2.02 11.06
CA LEU A 215 9.18 -1.08 12.18
C LEU A 215 8.58 0.24 11.69
N ALA A 216 7.53 0.73 12.35
CA ALA A 216 6.98 2.05 12.08
C ALA A 216 7.37 3.02 13.20
N TYR A 217 7.87 4.20 12.84
CA TYR A 217 8.21 5.24 13.81
C TYR A 217 8.16 6.64 13.21
N ASP A 218 7.30 7.50 13.75
CA ASP A 218 7.14 8.90 13.30
C ASP A 218 7.73 9.92 14.28
N GLY A 219 8.39 9.42 15.32
CA GLY A 219 8.98 10.24 16.38
C GLY A 219 10.42 10.69 16.12
N PHE A 220 11.02 10.44 14.95
CA PHE A 220 12.41 10.85 14.69
C PHE A 220 12.60 12.37 14.80
N ASN A 221 11.61 13.14 14.33
CA ASN A 221 11.51 14.58 14.54
C ASN A 221 10.04 15.02 14.36
N PRO A 222 9.37 15.58 15.39
CA PRO A 222 9.93 16.22 16.59
C PRO A 222 9.84 15.41 17.89
N GLY A 223 9.85 14.08 17.84
CA GLY A 223 9.72 13.25 19.05
C GLY A 223 10.87 13.39 20.05
N SER A 224 10.77 12.69 21.19
CA SER A 224 11.80 12.74 22.25
C SER A 224 13.13 12.20 21.72
N PRO A 225 14.26 12.92 21.90
CA PRO A 225 15.59 12.41 21.58
C PRO A 225 15.94 11.10 22.30
N GLU A 226 15.51 10.96 23.56
CA GLU A 226 15.75 9.76 24.37
C GLU A 226 14.97 8.55 23.86
N GLN A 227 13.71 8.74 23.46
CA GLN A 227 12.91 7.69 22.83
C GLN A 227 13.45 7.34 21.44
N THR A 228 13.80 8.35 20.66
CA THR A 228 14.37 8.19 19.31
C THR A 228 15.66 7.37 19.36
N ALA A 229 16.57 7.68 20.29
CA ALA A 229 17.82 6.92 20.46
C ALA A 229 17.56 5.44 20.76
N GLN A 230 16.55 5.13 21.58
CA GLN A 230 16.15 3.75 21.89
C GLN A 230 15.57 3.03 20.66
N VAL A 231 14.76 3.71 19.84
CA VAL A 231 14.23 3.13 18.60
C VAL A 231 15.34 2.88 17.58
N VAL A 232 16.31 3.81 17.45
CA VAL A 232 17.48 3.63 16.59
C VAL A 232 18.32 2.44 17.05
N GLU A 233 18.61 2.32 18.36
CA GLU A 233 19.32 1.15 18.91
C GLU A 233 18.57 -0.16 18.63
N LEU A 234 17.25 -0.16 18.83
CA LEU A 234 16.39 -1.30 18.54
C LEU A 234 16.49 -1.72 17.07
N ALA A 235 16.35 -0.76 16.15
CA ALA A 235 16.42 -0.99 14.73
C ALA A 235 17.79 -1.54 14.30
N LEU A 236 18.90 -0.97 14.81
CA LEU A 236 20.25 -1.43 14.51
C LEU A 236 20.51 -2.84 15.07
N LYS A 237 19.95 -3.18 16.23
CA LYS A 237 20.08 -4.50 16.85
C LYS A 237 19.30 -5.57 16.11
N TYR A 238 18.01 -5.35 15.87
CA TYR A 238 17.10 -6.37 15.32
C TYR A 238 16.98 -6.35 13.80
N LYS A 239 17.40 -5.26 13.14
CA LYS A 239 17.42 -5.11 11.67
C LYS A 239 16.06 -5.48 11.04
N PRO A 240 14.98 -4.74 11.36
CA PRO A 240 13.66 -4.99 10.77
C PRO A 240 13.75 -5.01 9.24
N ALA A 241 12.81 -5.72 8.61
CA ALA A 241 12.78 -5.86 7.15
C ALA A 241 12.74 -4.48 6.45
N VAL A 242 11.98 -3.54 7.00
CA VAL A 242 11.87 -2.14 6.54
C VAL A 242 11.54 -1.25 7.75
N ILE A 243 12.03 -0.01 7.74
CA ILE A 243 11.52 1.08 8.58
C ILE A 243 10.60 1.95 7.74
N THR A 244 9.40 2.24 8.22
CA THR A 244 8.50 3.23 7.60
C THR A 244 8.29 4.42 8.53
N THR A 245 8.27 5.62 7.93
CA THR A 245 8.07 6.88 8.65
C THR A 245 7.39 7.91 7.74
N HIS A 246 6.50 8.72 8.28
CA HIS A 246 5.86 9.81 7.56
C HIS A 246 6.78 11.03 7.51
N THR A 247 7.07 11.51 6.29
CA THR A 247 7.76 12.78 6.06
C THR A 247 6.91 13.68 5.18
N LEU A 248 6.35 14.73 5.78
CA LEU A 248 5.66 15.78 5.04
C LEU A 248 6.52 17.03 4.94
N GLN A 249 7.21 17.39 6.03
CA GLN A 249 7.99 18.63 6.17
C GLN A 249 7.14 19.88 5.91
N GLY A 250 7.79 21.02 5.68
CA GLY A 250 7.11 22.28 5.33
C GLY A 250 6.10 22.72 6.38
N VAL A 251 4.86 22.98 5.94
CA VAL A 251 3.78 23.47 6.82
C VAL A 251 3.19 22.39 7.72
N TRP A 252 3.46 21.12 7.44
CA TRP A 252 2.85 19.98 8.13
C TRP A 252 3.59 19.54 9.38
N GLY A 253 4.86 19.92 9.56
CA GLY A 253 5.63 19.71 10.80
C GLY A 253 6.06 18.27 11.10
N ALA A 254 5.50 17.27 10.42
CA ALA A 254 6.02 15.89 10.41
C ALA A 254 7.32 15.84 9.57
N ASN A 255 8.43 16.20 10.21
CA ASN A 255 9.72 16.33 9.52
C ASN A 255 10.25 14.96 9.11
N ASN A 256 10.69 14.13 10.06
CA ASN A 256 11.28 12.80 9.84
C ASN A 256 12.09 12.72 8.54
N SER A 257 12.87 13.76 8.25
CA SER A 257 13.45 13.98 6.93
C SER A 257 14.64 13.04 6.70
N PRO A 258 15.05 12.82 5.44
CA PRO A 258 16.31 12.13 5.17
C PRO A 258 17.50 12.76 5.91
N GLU A 259 17.52 14.09 6.05
CA GLU A 259 18.49 14.84 6.84
C GLU A 259 18.44 14.49 8.33
N ASP A 260 17.25 14.38 8.93
CA ASP A 260 17.08 13.96 10.33
C ASP A 260 17.65 12.55 10.54
N LEU A 261 17.27 11.61 9.66
CA LEU A 261 17.72 10.22 9.76
C LEU A 261 19.22 10.05 9.43
N GLN A 262 19.80 10.94 8.62
CA GLN A 262 21.24 11.00 8.42
C GLN A 262 21.95 11.44 9.70
N ASN A 263 21.45 12.47 10.39
CA ASN A 263 22.01 12.97 11.65
C ASN A 263 21.94 11.93 12.78
N LEU A 264 20.91 11.10 12.77
CA LEU A 264 20.76 9.96 13.68
C LEU A 264 21.63 8.75 13.30
N GLY A 265 22.32 8.79 12.15
CA GLY A 265 23.21 7.74 11.68
C GLY A 265 22.50 6.48 11.16
N ILE A 266 21.17 6.53 10.97
CA ILE A 266 20.37 5.37 10.53
C ILE A 266 20.14 5.32 9.02
N LEU A 267 20.20 6.46 8.32
CA LEU A 267 19.91 6.55 6.88
C LEU A 267 20.82 5.66 6.02
N ASN A 268 22.14 5.66 6.30
CA ASN A 268 23.15 4.95 5.51
C ASN A 268 23.38 3.48 5.97
N THR A 269 22.38 2.86 6.58
CA THR A 269 22.49 1.48 7.08
C THR A 269 22.01 0.45 6.05
N SER A 270 22.19 -0.83 6.37
CA SER A 270 21.65 -1.92 5.56
C SER A 270 20.13 -2.09 5.68
N ILE A 271 19.46 -1.29 6.52
CA ILE A 271 18.01 -1.36 6.74
C ILE A 271 17.33 -0.49 5.67
N PRO A 272 16.36 -1.02 4.89
CA PRO A 272 15.54 -0.20 4.02
C PRO A 272 14.68 0.76 4.83
N ILE A 273 14.58 2.00 4.36
CA ILE A 273 13.73 3.04 4.94
C ILE A 273 12.84 3.58 3.83
N VAL A 274 11.53 3.50 4.05
CA VAL A 274 10.51 4.04 3.17
C VAL A 274 9.84 5.22 3.84
N PHE A 275 10.03 6.39 3.24
CA PHE A 275 9.51 7.67 3.68
C PHE A 275 8.13 7.91 3.04
N SER A 276 7.06 7.85 3.82
CA SER A 276 5.71 8.10 3.31
C SER A 276 5.51 9.57 2.94
N HIS A 277 4.92 9.78 1.76
CA HIS A 277 4.69 11.06 1.10
C HIS A 277 5.96 11.71 0.53
N GLY A 278 6.63 12.56 1.31
CA GLY A 278 7.69 13.44 0.82
C GLY A 278 7.18 14.73 0.17
N SER A 279 5.98 15.21 0.53
CA SER A 279 5.32 16.40 -0.04
C SER A 279 6.25 17.62 -0.19
N PHE A 280 7.04 17.94 0.85
CA PHE A 280 8.02 19.02 0.85
C PHE A 280 9.48 18.51 0.88
N LEU A 281 9.75 17.36 0.27
CA LEU A 281 11.10 16.79 0.18
C LEU A 281 12.09 17.82 -0.40
N SER A 282 13.13 18.13 0.38
CA SER A 282 14.15 19.07 -0.05
C SER A 282 15.04 18.47 -1.15
N PRO A 283 15.69 19.31 -2.01
CA PRO A 283 16.70 18.81 -2.94
C PRO A 283 17.86 18.08 -2.25
N THR A 284 18.23 18.50 -1.04
CA THR A 284 19.25 17.82 -0.22
C THR A 284 18.76 16.44 0.19
N GLY A 285 17.54 16.35 0.72
CA GLY A 285 16.90 15.08 1.08
C GLY A 285 16.83 14.13 -0.12
N ALA A 286 16.43 14.62 -1.29
CA ALA A 286 16.44 13.83 -2.53
C ALA A 286 17.83 13.29 -2.91
N GLN A 287 18.90 14.06 -2.70
CA GLN A 287 20.28 13.58 -2.93
C GLN A 287 20.70 12.55 -1.88
N LEU A 288 20.28 12.73 -0.62
CA LEU A 288 20.55 11.77 0.45
C LEU A 288 19.88 10.42 0.18
N LEU A 289 18.62 10.43 -0.26
CA LEU A 289 17.91 9.21 -0.66
C LEU A 289 18.63 8.46 -1.79
N ARG A 290 19.12 9.17 -2.81
CA ARG A 290 19.95 8.58 -3.89
C ARG A 290 21.25 8.00 -3.37
N GLY A 291 21.97 8.75 -2.52
CA GLY A 291 23.25 8.30 -1.97
C GLY A 291 23.13 7.12 -1.00
N ALA A 292 22.02 7.03 -0.25
CA ALA A 292 21.77 6.03 0.76
C ALA A 292 20.96 4.82 0.26
N ASN A 293 20.49 4.86 -0.99
CA ASN A 293 19.54 3.91 -1.55
C ASN A 293 18.28 3.71 -0.69
N GLN A 294 17.61 4.82 -0.37
CA GLN A 294 16.36 4.88 0.38
C GLN A 294 15.26 5.52 -0.47
N PHE A 295 14.00 5.25 -0.17
CA PHE A 295 12.89 5.55 -1.08
C PHE A 295 11.78 6.35 -0.40
N VAL A 296 11.04 7.12 -1.19
CA VAL A 296 9.73 7.66 -0.79
C VAL A 296 8.58 6.80 -1.32
N SER A 297 7.48 6.75 -0.58
CA SER A 297 6.20 6.23 -1.06
C SER A 297 5.27 7.39 -1.37
N ILE A 298 5.00 7.63 -2.64
CA ILE A 298 4.09 8.66 -3.12
C ILE A 298 2.67 8.10 -3.05
N THR A 299 1.72 8.84 -2.47
CA THR A 299 0.32 8.41 -2.33
C THR A 299 -0.63 9.40 -3.02
N PRO A 300 -0.72 9.35 -4.36
CA PRO A 300 -1.23 10.45 -5.19
C PRO A 300 -2.64 10.90 -4.84
N GLU A 301 -3.59 9.97 -4.69
CA GLU A 301 -4.97 10.32 -4.36
C GLU A 301 -5.08 10.85 -2.94
N SER A 302 -4.31 10.30 -2.00
CA SER A 302 -4.24 10.78 -0.62
C SER A 302 -3.73 12.21 -0.54
N GLU A 303 -2.56 12.45 -1.15
CA GLU A 303 -1.87 13.74 -1.18
C GLU A 303 -2.76 14.83 -1.79
N MET A 304 -3.48 14.50 -2.85
CA MET A 304 -4.46 15.40 -3.46
C MET A 304 -5.72 15.58 -2.61
N HIS A 305 -6.27 14.51 -2.04
CA HIS A 305 -7.51 14.54 -1.27
C HIS A 305 -7.38 15.33 0.02
N TYR A 306 -6.39 14.98 0.85
CA TYR A 306 -6.18 15.60 2.14
C TYR A 306 -5.48 16.95 2.05
N GLY A 307 -5.03 17.33 0.85
CA GLY A 307 -4.50 18.66 0.54
C GLY A 307 -3.05 18.87 0.96
N HIS A 308 -2.31 17.81 1.30
CA HIS A 308 -0.88 17.93 1.61
C HIS A 308 0.02 17.95 0.38
N ASP A 309 -0.51 17.56 -0.79
CA ASP A 309 0.06 17.67 -2.14
C ASP A 309 1.46 17.05 -2.28
N HIS A 310 1.94 16.90 -3.52
CA HIS A 310 3.33 16.50 -3.80
C HIS A 310 3.75 16.99 -5.20
N PRO A 311 3.93 18.30 -5.38
CA PRO A 311 4.08 18.92 -6.70
C PRO A 311 5.37 18.49 -7.43
N HIS A 312 6.33 17.94 -6.70
CA HIS A 312 7.66 17.57 -7.18
C HIS A 312 7.90 16.05 -7.19
N SER A 313 6.86 15.24 -7.01
CA SER A 313 6.96 13.77 -6.94
C SER A 313 7.68 13.15 -8.15
N HIS A 314 7.52 13.75 -9.33
CA HIS A 314 8.16 13.31 -10.57
C HIS A 314 9.68 13.52 -10.61
N LEU A 315 10.27 14.32 -9.73
CA LEU A 315 11.71 14.61 -9.70
C LEU A 315 12.53 13.57 -8.92
N ILE A 316 11.87 12.61 -8.28
CA ILE A 316 12.49 11.58 -7.44
C ILE A 316 12.03 10.17 -7.80
N GLN A 317 11.52 9.97 -9.02
CA GLN A 317 11.02 8.67 -9.50
C GLN A 317 12.03 7.53 -9.35
N ASP A 318 13.33 7.84 -9.47
CA ASP A 318 14.41 6.88 -9.30
C ASP A 318 14.52 6.34 -7.86
N GLN A 319 14.03 7.09 -6.87
CA GLN A 319 13.94 6.72 -5.45
C GLN A 319 12.52 6.86 -4.91
N ALA A 320 11.52 6.55 -5.73
CA ALA A 320 10.13 6.57 -5.32
C ALA A 320 9.38 5.32 -5.76
N ALA A 321 8.37 4.95 -4.99
CA ALA A 321 7.35 3.96 -5.33
C ALA A 321 5.96 4.52 -5.02
N LEU A 322 4.91 3.78 -5.37
CA LEU A 322 3.54 4.18 -5.04
C LEU A 322 3.05 3.49 -3.76
N GLY A 323 2.19 4.20 -3.04
CA GLY A 323 1.36 3.65 -1.98
C GLY A 323 -0.08 4.13 -2.10
N VAL A 324 -0.96 3.56 -1.30
CA VAL A 324 -2.39 3.91 -1.27
C VAL A 324 -2.73 4.77 -0.06
N ASP A 325 -2.02 4.60 1.05
CA ASP A 325 -2.26 5.28 2.32
C ASP A 325 -3.65 4.89 2.90
N THR A 326 -4.47 5.87 3.31
CA THR A 326 -5.75 5.67 4.00
C THR A 326 -6.92 5.38 3.06
N HIS A 327 -6.97 4.17 2.51
CA HIS A 327 -7.98 3.68 1.55
C HIS A 327 -9.44 3.56 2.04
N PHE A 328 -9.80 4.20 3.15
CA PHE A 328 -11.20 4.32 3.58
C PHE A 328 -11.92 5.51 2.92
N THR A 329 -11.16 6.45 2.37
CA THR A 329 -11.68 7.64 1.69
C THR A 329 -11.87 7.41 0.18
N TYR A 330 -11.04 6.55 -0.40
CA TYR A 330 -10.97 6.27 -1.84
C TYR A 330 -10.64 4.78 -2.11
N SER A 331 -10.41 4.40 -3.37
CA SER A 331 -10.19 3.01 -3.76
C SER A 331 -8.85 2.47 -3.28
N THR A 332 -8.76 1.17 -3.00
CA THR A 332 -7.55 0.53 -2.46
C THR A 332 -6.50 0.16 -3.53
N ASP A 333 -6.79 0.41 -4.82
CA ASP A 333 -6.00 -0.11 -5.92
C ASP A 333 -4.84 0.81 -6.34
N VAL A 334 -3.63 0.24 -6.39
CA VAL A 334 -2.41 0.93 -6.85
C VAL A 334 -2.50 1.33 -8.33
N LEU A 335 -3.33 0.63 -9.13
CA LEU A 335 -3.56 0.97 -10.53
C LEU A 335 -4.12 2.40 -10.68
N THR A 336 -5.14 2.74 -9.89
CA THR A 336 -5.73 4.09 -9.88
C THR A 336 -4.73 5.11 -9.37
N GLN A 337 -3.95 4.79 -8.33
CA GLN A 337 -2.87 5.66 -7.86
C GLN A 337 -1.86 5.96 -8.98
N ALA A 338 -1.40 4.95 -9.72
CA ALA A 338 -0.48 5.10 -10.84
C ALA A 338 -1.04 5.99 -11.96
N ARG A 339 -2.34 5.84 -12.25
CA ARG A 339 -3.02 6.66 -13.25
C ARG A 339 -3.16 8.12 -12.79
N ILE A 340 -3.55 8.36 -11.54
CA ILE A 340 -3.68 9.70 -10.96
C ILE A 340 -2.32 10.40 -10.97
N TRP A 341 -1.27 9.74 -10.48
CA TRP A 341 0.09 10.27 -10.51
C TRP A 341 0.52 10.67 -11.92
N LEU A 342 0.36 9.76 -12.90
CA LEU A 342 0.77 10.00 -14.28
C LEU A 342 0.06 11.21 -14.89
N GLN A 343 -1.26 11.32 -14.69
CA GLN A 343 -2.04 12.41 -15.28
C GLN A 343 -1.83 13.73 -14.55
N SER A 344 -1.66 13.71 -13.22
CA SER A 344 -1.32 14.89 -12.43
C SER A 344 -0.01 15.51 -12.90
N VAL A 345 1.05 14.71 -13.04
CA VAL A 345 2.35 15.22 -13.50
C VAL A 345 2.28 15.69 -14.96
N ARG A 346 1.61 14.94 -15.85
CA ARG A 346 1.39 15.38 -17.24
C ARG A 346 0.68 16.72 -17.29
N GLN A 347 -0.38 16.89 -16.50
CA GLN A 347 -1.13 18.15 -16.40
C GLN A 347 -0.21 19.29 -15.96
N THR A 348 0.57 19.11 -14.88
CA THR A 348 1.51 20.12 -14.37
C THR A 348 2.50 20.56 -15.46
N LEU A 349 3.13 19.60 -16.14
CA LEU A 349 4.15 19.90 -17.16
C LEU A 349 3.54 20.48 -18.44
N TYR A 350 2.33 20.04 -18.85
CA TYR A 350 1.61 20.68 -19.94
C TYR A 350 1.18 22.11 -19.61
N ARG A 351 0.76 22.36 -18.36
CA ARG A 351 0.34 23.69 -17.93
C ARG A 351 1.50 24.68 -18.04
N ALA A 352 2.71 24.29 -17.65
CA ALA A 352 3.91 25.12 -17.83
C ALA A 352 4.15 25.56 -19.29
N VAL A 353 3.79 24.74 -20.27
CA VAL A 353 3.87 25.10 -21.70
C VAL A 353 2.68 26.00 -22.10
N LEU A 354 1.46 25.60 -21.73
CA LEU A 354 0.23 26.31 -22.10
C LEU A 354 0.17 27.73 -21.52
N ASP A 355 0.70 27.93 -20.31
CA ASP A 355 0.75 29.25 -19.64
C ASP A 355 1.65 30.24 -20.39
N THR A 356 2.52 29.75 -21.27
CA THR A 356 3.34 30.57 -22.19
C THR A 356 2.69 30.76 -23.58
N TRP A 357 1.42 30.38 -23.73
CA TRP A 357 0.67 30.39 -25.00
C TRP A 357 1.30 29.51 -26.10
N GLN A 358 1.93 28.41 -25.69
CA GLN A 358 2.52 27.41 -26.59
C GLN A 358 1.75 26.10 -26.53
N VAL A 359 1.89 25.27 -27.57
CA VAL A 359 1.25 23.94 -27.65
C VAL A 359 2.30 22.86 -27.38
N PRO A 360 2.07 21.93 -26.44
CA PRO A 360 2.98 20.80 -26.21
C PRO A 360 3.12 19.93 -27.47
N SER A 361 4.36 19.68 -27.91
CA SER A 361 4.65 18.82 -29.07
C SER A 361 4.87 17.35 -28.72
N THR A 362 4.99 17.03 -27.42
CA THR A 362 5.33 15.69 -26.92
C THR A 362 4.66 15.44 -25.58
N ASN A 363 4.46 14.17 -25.24
CA ASN A 363 4.03 13.78 -23.90
C ASN A 363 5.24 13.72 -22.95
N PRO A 364 5.20 14.37 -21.77
CA PRO A 364 6.37 14.47 -20.90
C PRO A 364 6.73 13.16 -20.18
N MET A 365 5.80 12.19 -20.09
CA MET A 365 6.03 10.92 -19.40
C MET A 365 5.31 9.75 -20.05
N SER A 366 5.90 8.56 -19.95
CA SER A 366 5.37 7.31 -20.49
C SER A 366 4.48 6.57 -19.48
N VAL A 367 3.64 5.67 -19.98
CA VAL A 367 2.88 4.74 -19.12
C VAL A 367 3.79 3.72 -18.43
N VAL A 368 4.98 3.46 -19.01
CA VAL A 368 5.99 2.55 -18.42
C VAL A 368 6.50 3.11 -17.10
N GLN A 369 6.72 4.42 -16.99
CA GLN A 369 7.14 5.04 -15.72
C GLN A 369 6.13 4.79 -14.59
N ALA A 370 4.83 4.99 -14.87
CA ALA A 370 3.78 4.72 -13.90
C ALA A 370 3.67 3.23 -13.54
N PHE A 371 3.85 2.35 -14.52
CA PHE A 371 3.86 0.89 -14.29
C PHE A 371 5.04 0.46 -13.41
N LEU A 372 6.24 0.99 -13.64
CA LEU A 372 7.42 0.68 -12.84
C LEU A 372 7.29 1.20 -11.41
N LEU A 373 6.73 2.40 -11.21
CA LEU A 373 6.44 2.94 -9.88
C LEU A 373 5.44 2.07 -9.09
N ALA A 374 4.47 1.47 -9.79
CA ALA A 374 3.47 0.56 -9.21
C ALA A 374 3.98 -0.87 -8.95
N THR A 375 5.14 -1.24 -9.52
CA THR A 375 5.68 -2.60 -9.47
C THR A 375 7.15 -2.60 -9.06
N ARG A 376 8.08 -2.53 -10.02
CA ARG A 376 9.53 -2.67 -9.81
C ARG A 376 10.08 -1.77 -8.71
N GLN A 377 9.71 -0.50 -8.70
CA GLN A 377 10.23 0.46 -7.73
C GLN A 377 9.80 0.12 -6.29
N GLY A 378 8.60 -0.43 -6.10
CA GLY A 378 8.18 -0.93 -4.80
C GLY A 378 9.05 -2.09 -4.32
N GLY A 379 9.44 -3.00 -5.24
CA GLY A 379 10.38 -4.08 -4.92
C GLY A 379 11.75 -3.55 -4.51
N LEU A 380 12.25 -2.52 -5.20
CA LEU A 380 13.52 -1.86 -4.86
C LEU A 380 13.45 -1.11 -3.52
N ALA A 381 12.36 -0.41 -3.24
CA ALA A 381 12.12 0.29 -1.98
C ALA A 381 12.19 -0.65 -0.76
N LEU A 382 11.72 -1.89 -0.93
CA LEU A 382 11.74 -2.93 0.11
C LEU A 382 13.05 -3.77 0.08
N ARG A 383 14.02 -3.43 -0.79
CA ARG A 383 15.24 -4.22 -1.08
C ARG A 383 14.95 -5.68 -1.44
N ARG A 384 13.89 -5.88 -2.21
CA ARG A 384 13.42 -7.16 -2.74
C ARG A 384 13.41 -7.12 -4.28
N PRO A 385 14.59 -7.23 -4.92
CA PRO A 385 14.71 -7.17 -6.38
C PRO A 385 14.07 -8.37 -7.10
N ASP A 386 13.58 -9.35 -6.35
CA ASP A 386 12.79 -10.51 -6.77
C ASP A 386 11.26 -10.24 -6.76
N LEU A 387 10.82 -9.06 -6.34
CA LEU A 387 9.43 -8.61 -6.38
C LEU A 387 9.20 -7.53 -7.45
N GLY A 388 7.94 -7.37 -7.87
CA GLY A 388 7.54 -6.34 -8.85
C GLY A 388 8.06 -6.62 -10.27
N VAL A 389 8.46 -7.86 -10.55
CA VAL A 389 9.01 -8.30 -11.84
C VAL A 389 8.53 -9.71 -12.20
N ILE A 390 8.42 -10.02 -13.50
CA ILE A 390 8.26 -11.39 -14.00
C ILE A 390 9.57 -11.76 -14.70
N ARG A 391 10.34 -12.64 -14.08
CA ARG A 391 11.55 -13.26 -14.63
C ARG A 391 11.85 -14.55 -13.89
N GLU A 392 12.68 -15.41 -14.47
CA GLU A 392 13.14 -16.62 -13.80
C GLU A 392 13.82 -16.30 -12.46
N GLY A 393 13.49 -17.07 -11.43
CA GLY A 393 13.99 -16.91 -10.06
C GLY A 393 13.29 -15.86 -9.21
N ALA A 394 12.44 -15.00 -9.79
CA ALA A 394 11.62 -14.05 -9.03
C ALA A 394 10.50 -14.77 -8.25
N LYS A 395 9.95 -14.13 -7.22
CA LYS A 395 8.80 -14.71 -6.49
C LYS A 395 7.56 -14.74 -7.38
N ALA A 396 6.75 -15.78 -7.19
CA ALA A 396 5.51 -15.98 -7.93
C ALA A 396 4.38 -15.10 -7.39
N ASP A 397 4.56 -13.79 -7.55
CA ASP A 397 3.60 -12.74 -7.25
C ASP A 397 3.09 -12.18 -8.58
N VAL A 398 2.02 -12.75 -9.13
CA VAL A 398 1.55 -12.49 -10.51
C VAL A 398 0.08 -12.13 -10.58
N VAL A 399 -0.27 -11.29 -11.55
CA VAL A 399 -1.65 -10.85 -11.84
C VAL A 399 -1.97 -11.14 -13.30
N VAL A 400 -3.11 -11.77 -13.55
CA VAL A 400 -3.64 -12.01 -14.90
C VAL A 400 -4.85 -11.11 -15.14
N TRP A 401 -4.79 -10.34 -16.21
CA TRP A 401 -5.80 -9.37 -16.65
C TRP A 401 -6.59 -9.92 -17.82
N ASN A 402 -7.91 -9.78 -17.77
CA ASN A 402 -8.82 -10.10 -18.85
C ASN A 402 -8.58 -9.17 -20.04
N GLY A 403 -7.79 -9.60 -21.01
CA GLY A 403 -7.46 -8.80 -22.20
C GLY A 403 -8.58 -8.72 -23.22
N ARG A 404 -9.78 -9.23 -22.89
CA ARG A 404 -10.97 -9.26 -23.74
C ARG A 404 -12.19 -8.61 -23.08
N SER A 405 -12.04 -8.00 -21.90
CA SER A 405 -13.12 -7.23 -21.28
C SER A 405 -13.42 -5.97 -22.11
N PRO A 406 -14.62 -5.36 -21.98
CA PRO A 406 -15.00 -4.20 -22.78
C PRO A 406 -14.00 -3.03 -22.75
N GLY A 407 -13.39 -2.75 -21.59
CA GLY A 407 -12.37 -1.70 -21.45
C GLY A 407 -11.03 -2.08 -22.07
N MET A 408 -10.75 -3.38 -22.17
CA MET A 408 -9.50 -3.96 -22.67
C MET A 408 -9.66 -4.52 -24.09
N LEU A 409 -10.63 -4.11 -24.90
CA LEU A 409 -10.70 -4.54 -26.30
C LEU A 409 -9.82 -3.66 -27.20
N GLY A 410 -9.02 -4.29 -28.07
CA GLY A 410 -8.27 -3.60 -29.13
C GLY A 410 -6.94 -2.98 -28.71
N TRP A 411 -6.37 -3.36 -27.57
CA TRP A 411 -5.04 -2.90 -27.18
C TRP A 411 -3.95 -3.46 -28.11
N VAL A 412 -2.92 -2.64 -28.30
CA VAL A 412 -1.66 -3.05 -28.93
C VAL A 412 -0.55 -3.01 -27.88
N ASP A 413 -0.43 -1.92 -27.13
CA ASP A 413 0.50 -1.79 -26.01
C ASP A 413 -0.12 -2.37 -24.71
N PRO A 414 0.42 -3.48 -24.15
CA PRO A 414 -0.11 -4.11 -22.95
C PRO A 414 0.10 -3.25 -21.69
N VAL A 415 1.16 -2.44 -21.63
CA VAL A 415 1.42 -1.54 -20.48
C VAL A 415 0.38 -0.43 -20.48
N ALA A 416 0.13 0.17 -21.65
CA ALA A 416 -0.94 1.17 -21.79
C ALA A 416 -2.31 0.56 -21.51
N ALA A 417 -2.58 -0.67 -21.95
CA ALA A 417 -3.82 -1.38 -21.65
C ALA A 417 -4.05 -1.48 -20.14
N VAL A 418 -3.06 -1.97 -19.39
CA VAL A 418 -3.16 -2.09 -17.93
C VAL A 418 -3.31 -0.71 -17.28
N ILE A 419 -2.39 0.23 -17.52
CA ILE A 419 -2.35 1.51 -16.79
C ILE A 419 -3.52 2.44 -17.12
N LEU A 420 -3.88 2.56 -18.40
CA LEU A 420 -4.86 3.57 -18.85
C LEU A 420 -6.28 3.02 -19.03
N HIS A 421 -6.45 1.72 -19.29
CA HIS A 421 -7.74 1.15 -19.68
C HIS A 421 -8.32 0.14 -18.69
N ALA A 422 -7.48 -0.61 -17.98
CA ALA A 422 -7.95 -1.61 -17.03
C ALA A 422 -8.60 -0.97 -15.78
N ASN A 423 -9.35 -1.79 -15.05
CA ASN A 423 -9.81 -1.56 -13.69
C ASN A 423 -9.75 -2.87 -12.89
N VAL A 424 -10.06 -2.82 -11.59
CA VAL A 424 -10.04 -3.99 -10.69
C VAL A 424 -10.90 -5.16 -11.19
N GLY A 425 -12.01 -4.87 -11.88
CA GLY A 425 -12.90 -5.87 -12.47
C GLY A 425 -12.29 -6.66 -13.63
N ASP A 426 -11.18 -6.19 -14.21
CA ASP A 426 -10.47 -6.90 -15.28
C ASP A 426 -9.51 -7.96 -14.74
N ILE A 427 -9.24 -7.98 -13.43
CA ILE A 427 -8.32 -8.93 -12.83
C ILE A 427 -8.99 -10.30 -12.70
N LYS A 428 -8.45 -11.32 -13.39
CA LYS A 428 -8.90 -12.71 -13.34
C LYS A 428 -8.24 -13.50 -12.23
N HIS A 429 -6.91 -13.41 -12.15
CA HIS A 429 -6.11 -14.19 -11.22
C HIS A 429 -5.13 -13.30 -10.48
N VAL A 430 -4.95 -13.57 -9.18
CA VAL A 430 -3.89 -12.99 -8.35
C VAL A 430 -3.26 -14.12 -7.59
N MET A 431 -1.94 -14.25 -7.72
CA MET A 431 -1.13 -15.24 -7.03
C MET A 431 -0.11 -14.50 -6.17
N VAL A 432 0.06 -14.96 -4.92
CA VAL A 432 1.06 -14.46 -3.98
C VAL A 432 1.89 -15.64 -3.53
N ASN A 433 3.20 -15.56 -3.70
CA ASN A 433 4.13 -16.60 -3.27
C ASN A 433 3.74 -18.00 -3.81
N GLY A 434 3.23 -18.06 -5.05
CA GLY A 434 2.79 -19.31 -5.68
C GLY A 434 1.36 -19.75 -5.37
N VAL A 435 0.65 -19.07 -4.47
CA VAL A 435 -0.70 -19.44 -4.01
C VAL A 435 -1.74 -18.47 -4.58
N PHE A 436 -2.81 -19.00 -5.18
CA PHE A 436 -3.91 -18.17 -5.66
C PHE A 436 -4.66 -17.51 -4.49
N GLN A 437 -4.70 -16.17 -4.51
CA GLN A 437 -5.52 -15.34 -3.63
C GLN A 437 -6.81 -14.87 -4.32
N LYS A 438 -6.78 -14.78 -5.66
CA LYS A 438 -7.94 -14.57 -6.52
C LYS A 438 -7.85 -15.50 -7.71
N ARG A 439 -8.96 -16.13 -8.07
CA ARG A 439 -9.05 -17.07 -9.19
C ARG A 439 -10.35 -16.88 -9.94
N SER A 440 -10.25 -16.75 -11.26
CA SER A 440 -11.39 -16.58 -12.17
C SER A 440 -12.33 -15.43 -11.75
N GLY A 441 -11.76 -14.34 -11.24
CA GLY A 441 -12.50 -13.14 -10.82
C GLY A 441 -12.95 -13.11 -9.36
N SER A 442 -12.77 -14.18 -8.58
CA SER A 442 -13.22 -14.28 -7.19
C SER A 442 -12.06 -14.56 -6.22
N LEU A 443 -12.12 -13.98 -5.02
CA LEU A 443 -11.18 -14.32 -3.94
C LEU A 443 -11.27 -15.82 -3.59
N THR A 444 -10.16 -16.42 -3.22
CA THR A 444 -10.07 -17.86 -2.84
C THR A 444 -10.30 -18.11 -1.34
N VAL A 445 -10.74 -17.08 -0.62
CA VAL A 445 -10.94 -17.09 0.83
C VAL A 445 -12.12 -17.98 1.22
N GLU A 446 -11.86 -18.96 2.07
CA GLU A 446 -12.92 -19.78 2.67
C GLU A 446 -13.79 -18.94 3.61
N ASN A 447 -15.10 -19.20 3.62
CA ASN A 447 -16.07 -18.49 4.47
C ASN A 447 -16.07 -16.96 4.31
N TYR A 448 -15.71 -16.44 3.13
CA TYR A 448 -15.76 -15.00 2.85
C TYR A 448 -17.11 -14.32 3.22
N PRO A 449 -18.29 -14.95 3.03
CA PRO A 449 -19.57 -14.38 3.49
C PRO A 449 -19.63 -14.08 5.00
N GLU A 450 -18.99 -14.91 5.84
CA GLU A 450 -18.93 -14.66 7.28
C GLU A 450 -18.01 -13.47 7.61
N ILE A 451 -16.86 -13.38 6.92
CA ILE A 451 -15.95 -12.23 7.02
C ILE A 451 -16.67 -10.94 6.64
N GLN A 452 -17.48 -10.98 5.58
CA GLN A 452 -18.30 -9.83 5.16
C GLN A 452 -19.26 -9.39 6.28
N GLU A 453 -20.01 -10.32 6.88
CA GLU A 453 -20.94 -9.97 7.97
C GLU A 453 -20.23 -9.41 9.21
N ARG A 454 -19.10 -10.02 9.62
CA ARG A 454 -18.28 -9.52 10.73
C ARG A 454 -17.74 -8.12 10.44
N PHE A 455 -17.21 -7.89 9.25
CA PHE A 455 -16.72 -6.58 8.82
C PHE A 455 -17.83 -5.54 8.80
N LEU A 456 -18.98 -5.84 8.18
CA LEU A 456 -20.11 -4.93 8.11
C LEU A 456 -20.64 -4.56 9.49
N LYS A 457 -20.62 -5.50 10.45
CA LYS A 457 -20.94 -5.20 11.84
C LYS A 457 -19.90 -4.26 12.46
N ALA A 458 -18.62 -4.60 12.38
CA ALA A 458 -17.54 -3.78 12.94
C ALA A 458 -17.53 -2.35 12.36
N ALA A 459 -17.71 -2.23 11.04
CA ALA A 459 -17.84 -0.96 10.34
C ALA A 459 -19.04 -0.15 10.82
N ARG A 460 -20.23 -0.73 10.93
CA ARG A 460 -21.40 -0.01 11.48
C ARG A 460 -21.14 0.51 12.89
N ASP A 461 -20.60 -0.34 13.77
CA ASP A 461 -20.36 -0.01 15.16
C ASP A 461 -19.34 1.13 15.29
N ILE A 462 -18.20 1.04 14.60
CA ILE A 462 -17.14 2.06 14.68
C ILE A 462 -17.55 3.34 13.98
N GLN A 463 -18.22 3.26 12.83
CA GLN A 463 -18.67 4.45 12.12
C GLN A 463 -19.69 5.24 12.93
N GLU A 464 -20.56 4.57 13.68
CA GLU A 464 -21.52 5.24 14.58
C GLU A 464 -20.79 6.02 15.68
N VAL A 465 -19.74 5.45 16.27
CA VAL A 465 -18.90 6.16 17.24
C VAL A 465 -18.32 7.44 16.62
N PHE A 466 -17.68 7.32 15.45
CA PHE A 466 -16.96 8.45 14.85
C PHE A 466 -17.89 9.50 14.24
N ARG A 467 -19.10 9.13 13.76
CA ARG A 467 -20.12 10.10 13.32
C ARG A 467 -20.57 11.02 14.44
N ASN A 468 -20.56 10.55 15.69
CA ASN A 468 -20.93 11.33 16.86
C ASN A 468 -19.78 12.18 17.42
N ILE A 469 -18.55 12.01 16.91
CA ILE A 469 -17.41 12.88 17.23
C ILE A 469 -17.51 14.14 16.35
N PRO A 470 -17.60 15.35 16.94
CA PRO A 470 -17.62 16.59 16.18
C PRO A 470 -16.38 16.76 15.30
N TYR A 471 -16.54 17.41 14.15
CA TYR A 471 -15.38 17.84 13.37
C TYR A 471 -14.55 18.87 14.17
N PRO A 472 -13.22 18.83 14.07
CA PRO A 472 -12.36 19.82 14.70
C PRO A 472 -12.58 21.21 14.08
N ALA A 473 -12.15 22.25 14.80
CA ALA A 473 -12.21 23.62 14.30
C ALA A 473 -11.43 23.77 12.98
N THR A 474 -11.99 24.56 12.05
CA THR A 474 -11.41 24.82 10.72
C THR A 474 -10.67 26.16 10.65
N GLU A 475 -10.49 26.82 11.78
CA GLU A 475 -9.84 28.13 11.92
C GLU A 475 -8.90 28.11 13.13
N GLY A 476 -7.86 28.95 13.10
CA GLY A 476 -6.86 29.04 14.16
C GLY A 476 -5.49 28.53 13.72
N GLU A 477 -4.66 28.13 14.68
CA GLU A 477 -3.33 27.57 14.42
C GLU A 477 -3.42 26.06 14.16
N TYR A 478 -2.68 25.60 13.15
CA TYR A 478 -2.47 24.20 12.82
C TYR A 478 -1.51 23.58 13.83
N PHE A 479 -2.05 22.77 14.74
CA PHE A 479 -1.32 22.11 15.82
C PHE A 479 -0.43 23.11 16.58
N THR A 480 0.74 22.68 17.04
CA THR A 480 1.76 23.51 17.70
C THR A 480 2.83 24.02 16.72
N PHE A 481 2.60 23.89 15.40
CA PHE A 481 3.60 24.22 14.38
C PHE A 481 3.56 25.68 13.93
N GLY A 482 2.63 26.49 14.45
CA GLY A 482 2.58 27.95 14.22
C GLY A 482 2.05 28.39 12.85
N TRP A 483 1.61 27.46 12.01
CA TRP A 483 0.91 27.75 10.75
C TRP A 483 -0.58 27.97 10.99
N ARG A 484 -1.27 28.70 10.10
CA ARG A 484 -2.71 28.98 10.26
C ARG A 484 -3.55 28.06 9.38
N LEU A 485 -4.62 27.51 9.96
CA LEU A 485 -5.71 26.90 9.20
C LEU A 485 -6.41 27.99 8.39
N GLN A 486 -6.56 27.77 7.10
CA GLN A 486 -7.26 28.66 6.18
C GLN A 486 -8.25 27.84 5.34
N PRO A 487 -9.51 28.29 5.21
CA PRO A 487 -10.46 27.65 4.32
C PRO A 487 -10.00 27.81 2.86
N THR A 488 -10.15 26.75 2.07
CA THR A 488 -9.95 26.81 0.62
C THR A 488 -11.15 27.47 -0.06
N MET A 489 -10.93 28.03 -1.26
CA MET A 489 -12.02 28.53 -2.08
C MET A 489 -13.00 27.38 -2.38
N ARG A 490 -14.28 27.57 -2.03
CA ARG A 490 -15.34 26.62 -2.39
C ARG A 490 -15.73 26.87 -3.84
N VAL A 491 -15.55 25.87 -4.69
CA VAL A 491 -16.01 25.88 -6.08
C VAL A 491 -17.37 25.17 -6.14
N ASP A 492 -18.40 25.88 -6.56
CA ASP A 492 -19.74 25.36 -6.82
C ASP A 492 -20.27 26.06 -8.08
N VAL A 493 -20.79 25.30 -9.04
CA VAL A 493 -21.24 25.84 -10.33
C VAL A 493 -22.74 25.62 -10.48
N GLU A 494 -23.52 26.67 -10.25
CA GLU A 494 -24.94 26.67 -10.57
C GLU A 494 -25.17 27.29 -11.96
N ARG A 495 -25.99 26.63 -12.79
CA ARG A 495 -26.40 27.17 -14.09
C ARG A 495 -27.32 28.37 -13.86
N GLY A 496 -26.78 29.58 -13.92
CA GLY A 496 -27.56 30.82 -13.87
C GLY A 496 -28.33 31.11 -15.18
N GLU A 497 -29.19 32.14 -15.15
CA GLU A 497 -29.90 32.64 -16.35
C GLU A 497 -29.03 33.51 -17.28
N GLY A 498 -27.78 33.77 -16.91
CA GLY A 498 -26.81 34.55 -17.70
C GLY A 498 -26.08 33.72 -18.75
N ASP A 499 -25.05 34.31 -19.37
CA ASP A 499 -24.19 33.68 -20.39
C ASP A 499 -23.18 32.66 -19.81
N GLY A 500 -23.28 32.34 -18.51
CA GLY A 500 -22.36 31.45 -17.81
C GLY A 500 -21.15 32.17 -17.20
N TYR A 501 -21.04 33.49 -17.31
CA TYR A 501 -20.00 34.32 -16.67
C TYR A 501 -20.62 35.26 -15.62
N GLY A 502 -21.26 34.70 -14.57
CA GLY A 502 -21.62 35.45 -13.37
C GLY A 502 -20.41 35.62 -12.45
N GLU A 503 -20.21 36.84 -11.90
CA GLU A 503 -19.05 37.34 -11.13
C GLU A 503 -17.75 36.56 -11.33
N VAL A 504 -16.83 37.14 -12.12
CA VAL A 504 -15.44 36.70 -12.25
C VAL A 504 -14.87 36.40 -10.87
N TYR A 505 -14.84 35.12 -10.50
CA TYR A 505 -14.23 34.63 -9.27
C TYR A 505 -12.73 34.94 -9.38
N VAL A 506 -12.28 35.93 -8.59
CA VAL A 506 -10.90 36.41 -8.50
C VAL A 506 -10.01 35.38 -7.81
#